data_AF-K6X9F7-F1
#
_entry.id   AF-K6X9F7-F1
#
_cell.length_a   1.000
_cell.length_b   1.000
_cell.length_c   1.000
_cell.angle_alpha   90.00
_cell.angle_beta   90.00
_cell.angle_gamma   90.00
#
_symmetry.space_group_name_H-M   'P 1'
#
loop_
_entity.id
_entity.type
_entity.pdbx_description
1 polymer ?
#
loop_
_entity_poly.entity_id
_entity_poly.type
_entity_poly.pdbx_seq_one_letter_code
_entity_poly.pdbx_strand_id
1 'polypeptide(L)'
;MWSVAGLVAAGAGVTVVPALVGPLTAFADTVLIELVEPVVTRDTWVIRDPLRPLSPAAAGLLDVITHAQRRGLALPTGCEWSA
;
A
#
# COMPACT_ATOMS: atom_id res chain seq x y z
N MET A 1 13.11 -12.01 -13.68
CA MET A 1 12.48 -11.90 -12.34
C MET A 1 10.98 -11.82 -12.57
N TRP A 2 10.23 -12.85 -12.16
CA TRP A 2 8.81 -12.98 -12.51
C TRP A 2 7.98 -12.60 -11.28
N SER A 3 7.51 -11.36 -11.23
CA SER A 3 6.53 -10.90 -10.25
C SER A 3 5.12 -11.08 -10.81
N VAL A 4 4.09 -10.98 -9.96
CA VAL A 4 2.69 -11.08 -10.39
C VAL A 4 2.36 -10.03 -11.46
N ALA A 5 2.83 -8.78 -11.30
CA ALA A 5 2.62 -7.74 -12.32
C ALA A 5 3.28 -8.08 -13.67
N GLY A 6 4.46 -8.71 -13.65
CA GLY A 6 5.12 -9.18 -14.87
C GLY A 6 4.35 -10.32 -15.56
N LEU A 7 3.73 -11.21 -14.79
CA LEU A 7 2.87 -12.27 -15.34
C LEU A 7 1.61 -11.70 -16.01
N VAL A 8 0.98 -10.70 -15.38
CA VAL A 8 -0.19 -10.00 -15.95
C VAL A 8 0.20 -9.29 -17.25
N ALA A 9 1.32 -8.56 -17.26
CA ALA A 9 1.82 -7.90 -18.48
C ALA A 9 2.17 -8.89 -19.62
N ALA A 10 2.58 -10.12 -19.27
CA ALA A 10 2.83 -11.19 -20.23
C ALA A 10 1.55 -11.91 -20.72
N GLY A 11 0.36 -11.46 -20.31
CA GLY A 11 -0.92 -12.03 -20.72
C GLY A 11 -1.32 -13.30 -19.99
N ALA A 12 -0.71 -13.61 -18.84
CA ALA A 12 -1.03 -14.81 -18.06
C ALA A 12 -2.40 -14.73 -17.34
N GLY A 13 -3.02 -13.54 -17.29
CA GLY A 13 -4.33 -13.32 -16.68
C GLY A 13 -4.45 -11.96 -16.02
N VAL A 14 -5.35 -11.86 -15.04
CA VAL A 14 -5.60 -10.67 -14.22
C VAL A 14 -5.37 -10.98 -12.74
N THR A 15 -5.15 -9.96 -11.93
CA THR A 15 -5.00 -10.09 -10.49
C THR A 15 -5.67 -8.91 -9.78
N VAL A 16 -6.01 -9.10 -8.51
CA VAL A 16 -6.49 -8.02 -7.63
C VAL A 16 -5.34 -7.60 -6.73
N VAL A 17 -5.12 -6.29 -6.60
CA VAL A 17 -4.08 -5.74 -5.73
C VAL A 17 -4.68 -4.67 -4.81
N PRO A 18 -4.14 -4.48 -3.59
CA PRO A 18 -4.46 -3.31 -2.79
C PRO A 18 -4.04 -2.03 -3.52
N ALA A 19 -4.83 -0.96 -3.39
CA ALA A 19 -4.58 0.32 -4.05
C ALA A 19 -3.17 0.88 -3.83
N LEU A 20 -2.58 0.67 -2.64
CA LEU A 20 -1.23 1.13 -2.30
C LEU A 20 -0.13 0.53 -3.20
N VAL A 21 -0.41 -0.60 -3.85
CA VAL A 21 0.52 -1.31 -4.74
C VAL A 21 0.47 -0.75 -6.16
N GLY A 22 -0.59 -0.03 -6.56
CA GLY A 22 -0.77 0.49 -7.91
C GLY A 22 0.43 1.29 -8.45
N PRO A 23 0.97 2.27 -7.70
CA PRO A 23 2.18 2.98 -8.12
C PRO A 23 3.41 2.08 -8.29
N LEU A 24 3.49 0.97 -7.54
CA LEU A 24 4.61 0.04 -7.60
C LEU A 24 4.56 -0.89 -8.81
N THR A 25 3.40 -1.02 -9.47
CA THR A 25 3.25 -1.82 -10.69
C THR A 25 3.47 -1.00 -11.96
N ALA A 26 3.80 0.29 -11.86
CA ALA A 26 3.95 1.20 -13.00
C ALA A 26 5.05 0.78 -14.01
N PHE A 27 5.94 -0.14 -13.64
CA PHE A 27 6.94 -0.70 -14.55
C PHE A 27 6.36 -1.73 -15.52
N ALA A 28 5.18 -2.28 -15.23
CA ALA A 28 4.54 -3.32 -16.01
C ALA A 28 3.49 -2.68 -16.94
N ASP A 29 3.45 -3.13 -18.20
CA ASP A 29 2.44 -2.69 -19.18
C ASP A 29 1.07 -3.26 -18.82
N THR A 30 0.44 -2.67 -17.82
CA THR A 30 -0.81 -3.09 -17.20
C THR A 30 -1.70 -1.89 -16.93
N VAL A 31 -3.00 -2.11 -16.97
CA VAL A 31 -4.00 -1.09 -16.58
C VAL A 31 -4.58 -1.44 -15.22
N LEU A 32 -4.78 -0.44 -14.37
CA LEU A 32 -5.50 -0.58 -13.12
C LEU A 32 -6.97 -0.25 -13.35
N ILE A 33 -7.85 -1.14 -12.91
CA ILE A 33 -9.29 -0.98 -12.99
C ILE A 33 -9.84 -1.04 -11.57
N GLU A 34 -10.75 -0.12 -11.25
CA GLU A 34 -11.42 -0.10 -9.95
C GLU A 34 -12.34 -1.31 -9.79
N LEU A 35 -12.29 -1.95 -8.63
CA LEU A 35 -13.17 -3.06 -8.29
C LEU A 35 -14.54 -2.51 -7.88
N VAL A 36 -15.62 -3.05 -8.45
CA VAL A 36 -16.98 -2.54 -8.21
C VAL A 36 -17.74 -3.37 -7.17
N GLU A 37 -17.79 -4.70 -7.33
CA GLU A 37 -18.36 -5.60 -6.33
C GLU A 37 -17.80 -7.02 -6.54
N PRO A 38 -17.29 -7.70 -5.50
CA PRO A 38 -17.12 -7.21 -4.13
C PRO A 38 -15.89 -6.32 -3.96
N VAL A 39 -16.05 -5.17 -3.29
CA VAL A 39 -14.92 -4.35 -2.84
C VAL A 39 -14.42 -4.88 -1.50
N VAL A 40 -13.15 -5.25 -1.44
CA VAL A 40 -12.51 -5.72 -0.20
C VAL A 40 -11.49 -4.69 0.26
N THR A 41 -11.68 -4.18 1.48
CA THR A 41 -10.75 -3.27 2.14
C THR A 41 -9.91 -4.01 3.18
N ARG A 42 -8.73 -3.47 3.49
CA ARG A 42 -7.88 -3.96 4.57
C ARG A 42 -7.15 -2.79 5.22
N ASP A 43 -6.92 -2.89 6.51
CA ASP A 43 -6.13 -1.92 7.24
C ASP A 43 -4.64 -2.26 7.15
N THR A 44 -3.80 -1.23 7.24
CA THR A 44 -2.35 -1.37 7.39
C THR A 44 -1.92 -0.69 8.68
N TRP A 45 -1.33 -1.47 9.59
CA TRP A 45 -0.99 -1.03 10.94
C TRP A 45 0.52 -1.04 11.19
N VAL A 46 0.99 -0.11 12.01
CA VAL A 46 2.31 -0.17 12.64
C VAL A 46 2.15 -0.84 14.01
N ILE A 47 2.74 -2.03 14.17
CA ILE A 47 2.66 -2.80 15.41
C ILE A 47 3.97 -2.64 16.19
N ARG A 48 3.87 -2.40 17.50
CA ARG A 48 5.01 -2.37 18.43
C ARG A 48 4.75 -3.21 19.67
N ASP A 49 5.81 -3.72 20.26
CA ASP A 49 5.77 -4.34 21.58
C ASP A 49 5.68 -3.23 22.66
N PRO A 50 4.64 -3.21 23.51
CA PRO A 50 4.49 -2.20 24.56
C PRO A 50 5.62 -2.25 25.61
N LEU A 51 6.26 -3.40 25.81
CA LEU A 51 7.32 -3.61 26.81
C LEU A 51 8.71 -3.24 26.29
N ARG A 52 8.86 -2.97 24.99
CA ARG A 52 10.12 -2.51 24.41
C ARG A 52 10.09 -1.01 24.12
N PRO A 53 11.09 -0.25 24.61
CA PRO A 53 11.31 1.11 24.12
C PRO A 53 11.51 1.12 22.60
N LEU A 54 11.01 2.15 21.93
CA LEU A 54 11.27 2.34 20.51
C LEU A 54 12.74 2.67 20.31
N SER A 55 13.39 1.99 19.37
CA SER A 55 14.71 2.40 18.89
C SER A 55 14.60 3.78 18.21
N PRO A 56 15.69 4.55 18.12
CA PRO A 56 15.68 5.82 17.41
C PRO A 56 15.16 5.72 15.96
N ALA A 57 15.52 4.63 15.26
CA ALA A 57 15.05 4.37 13.89
C ALA A 57 13.54 4.10 13.83
N ALA A 58 13.00 3.31 14.76
CA ALA A 58 11.57 3.02 14.82
C ALA A 58 10.75 4.27 15.19
N ALA A 59 11.27 5.10 16.12
CA ALA A 59 10.66 6.38 16.47
C ALA A 59 10.64 7.34 15.26
N GLY A 60 11.74 7.42 14.51
CA GLY A 60 11.80 8.22 13.29
C GLY A 60 10.82 7.75 12.21
N LEU A 61 10.70 6.44 11.99
CA LEU A 61 9.70 5.91 11.05
C LEU A 61 8.27 6.27 11.48
N LEU A 62 7.94 6.08 12.76
CA LEU A 62 6.63 6.41 13.28
C LEU A 62 6.32 7.90 13.11
N ASP A 63 7.27 8.78 13.40
CA ASP A 63 7.10 10.22 13.21
C ASP A 63 6.85 10.57 11.74
N VAL A 64 7.57 9.97 10.79
CA VAL A 64 7.35 10.18 9.35
C VAL A 64 5.93 9.79 8.93
N ILE A 65 5.45 8.60 9.36
CA ILE A 65 4.11 8.11 9.02
C ILE A 65 3.04 9.01 9.65
N THR A 66 3.14 9.33 10.94
CA THR A 66 2.18 10.18 11.63
C THR A 66 2.22 11.63 11.12
N HIS A 67 3.37 12.13 10.70
CA HIS A 67 3.47 13.43 10.04
C HIS A 67 2.78 13.43 8.68
N ALA A 68 2.99 12.40 7.85
CA ALA A 68 2.32 12.23 6.57
C ALA A 68 0.79 12.22 6.70
N GLN A 69 0.27 11.48 7.69
CA GLN A 69 -1.14 11.43 8.02
C GLN A 69 -1.68 12.81 8.43
N ARG A 70 -1.05 13.49 9.39
CA ARG A 70 -1.47 14.82 9.87
C ARG A 70 -1.45 15.89 8.77
N ARG A 71 -0.53 15.76 7.81
CA ARG A 71 -0.42 16.65 6.65
C ARG A 71 -1.40 16.32 5.54
N GLY A 72 -2.13 15.20 5.64
CA GLY A 72 -3.01 14.72 4.59
C GLY A 72 -2.26 14.47 3.29
N LEU A 73 -1.08 13.83 3.35
CA LEU A 73 -0.36 13.47 2.13
C LEU A 73 -1.27 12.65 1.23
N ALA A 74 -1.27 13.00 -0.06
CA ALA A 74 -2.08 12.35 -1.06
C ALA A 74 -1.74 10.85 -1.10
N LEU A 75 -2.77 10.03 -0.93
CA LEU A 75 -2.69 8.59 -1.09
C LEU A 75 -3.17 8.19 -2.49
N PRO A 76 -2.77 7.02 -3.00
CA PRO A 76 -3.35 6.46 -4.21
C PRO A 76 -4.87 6.32 -4.10
N THR A 77 -5.58 6.45 -5.21
CA THR A 77 -7.04 6.24 -5.26
C THR A 77 -7.41 4.88 -4.67
N GLY A 78 -8.37 4.86 -3.75
CA GLY A 78 -8.77 3.65 -3.02
C GLY A 78 -7.98 3.41 -1.72
N CYS A 79 -7.10 4.33 -1.33
CA CYS A 79 -6.48 4.36 0.00
C CYS A 79 -7.00 5.56 0.80
N GLU A 80 -7.14 5.36 2.10
CA GLU A 80 -7.49 6.40 3.05
C GLU A 80 -6.58 6.33 4.28
N TRP A 81 -6.38 7.48 4.92
CA TRP A 81 -5.79 7.53 6.24
C TRP A 81 -6.86 7.13 7.25
N SER A 82 -6.60 6.11 8.05
CA SER A 82 -7.48 5.78 9.19
C SER A 82 -7.31 6.80 10.31
N ALA A 83 -8.37 7.01 11.10
CA ALA A 83 -8.38 7.91 12.25
C ALA A 83 -7.69 7.29 13.48
#